data_AF-A0A1Q6A5N5-F1
#
_entry.id   AF-A0A1Q6A5N5-F1
#
_cell.length_a   1.000
_cell.length_b   1.000
_cell.length_c   1.000
_cell.angle_alpha   90.00
_cell.angle_beta   90.00
_cell.angle_gamma   90.00
#
_symmetry.space_group_name_H-M   'P 1'
#
loop_
_entity.id
_entity.type
_entity.pdbx_description
1 polymer ?
#
loop_
_entity_poly.entity_id
_entity_poly.type
_entity_poly.pdbx_seq_one_letter_code
_entity_poly.pdbx_strand_id
1 'polypeptide(L)' 'MYFFRKKDPNRPDNFNLRVMHFINALAIVMFLAGIIWKLIDVFFIKK' A
#
# COMPACT_ATOMS: atom_id res chain seq x y z
N MET A 1 8.97 12.83 -15.31
CA MET A 1 8.68 11.65 -16.16
C MET A 1 9.79 10.60 -15.98
N TYR A 2 9.63 9.68 -15.00
CA TYR A 2 10.60 8.59 -14.74
C TYR A 2 10.12 7.23 -15.30
N PHE A 3 8.91 7.20 -15.89
CA PHE A 3 8.20 5.99 -16.30
C PHE A 3 8.67 5.39 -17.64
N PHE A 4 9.45 6.13 -18.45
CA PHE A 4 9.96 5.65 -19.76
C PHE A 4 11.49 5.39 -19.77
N ARG A 5 12.13 5.35 -18.61
CA ARG A 5 13.57 5.07 -18.52
C ARG A 5 13.79 3.55 -18.55
N LYS A 6 14.63 3.05 -19.46
CA LYS A 6 15.08 1.64 -19.48
C LYS A 6 15.53 1.22 -18.08
N LYS A 7 15.18 0.00 -17.66
CA LYS A 7 15.60 -0.56 -16.37
C LYS A 7 17.13 -0.59 -16.36
N ASP A 8 17.72 0.19 -15.47
CA ASP A 8 19.17 0.25 -15.29
C ASP A 8 19.65 -1.12 -14.75
N PRO A 9 20.45 -1.88 -15.51
CA PRO A 9 20.90 -3.21 -15.12
C PRO A 9 21.83 -3.19 -13.91
N ASN A 10 22.43 -2.04 -13.58
CA ASN A 10 23.32 -1.88 -12.43
C ASN A 10 22.60 -1.51 -11.13
N ARG A 11 21.26 -1.36 -11.14
CA ARG A 11 20.53 -1.08 -9.91
C ARG A 11 20.49 -2.32 -9.02
N PRO A 12 20.88 -2.19 -7.74
CA PRO A 12 20.81 -3.31 -6.82
C PRO A 12 19.35 -3.73 -6.65
N ASP A 13 19.04 -4.98 -6.99
CA ASP A 13 17.75 -5.57 -6.65
C ASP A 13 17.75 -5.89 -5.16
N ASN A 14 17.43 -4.88 -4.34
CA ASN A 14 17.43 -5.03 -2.90
C ASN A 14 16.07 -5.55 -2.43
N PHE A 15 16.04 -6.84 -2.08
CA PHE A 15 14.87 -7.49 -1.52
C PHE A 15 14.30 -6.74 -0.31
N ASN A 16 15.14 -6.17 0.55
CA ASN A 16 14.70 -5.42 1.74
C ASN A 16 13.90 -4.16 1.37
N LEU A 17 14.31 -3.45 0.31
CA LEU A 17 13.57 -2.27 -0.16
C LEU A 17 12.21 -2.68 -0.75
N ARG A 18 12.14 -3.80 -1.47
CA ARG A 18 10.88 -4.33 -2.01
C ARG A 18 9.91 -4.71 -0.88
N VAL A 19 10.41 -5.38 0.15
CA VAL A 19 9.63 -5.76 1.33
C VAL A 19 9.18 -4.52 2.11
N MET A 20 10.03 -3.51 2.28
CA MET A 20 9.66 -2.25 2.94
C MET A 20 8.46 -1.57 2.24
N HIS A 21 8.50 -1.47 0.91
CA HIS A 21 7.38 -0.92 0.14
C HIS A 21 6.12 -1.77 0.24
N PHE A 22 6.27 -3.10 0.25
CA PHE A 22 5.14 -4.02 0.43
C PHE A 22 4.47 -3.84 1.79
N ILE A 23 5.25 -3.81 2.87
CA ILE A 23 4.74 -3.57 4.23
C ILE A 23 4.02 -2.22 4.30
N ASN A 24 4.60 -1.17 3.73
CA ASN A 24 3.97 0.16 3.73
C ASN A 24 2.63 0.18 2.95
N ALA A 25 2.60 -0.44 1.76
CA ALA A 25 1.37 -0.57 0.99
C ALA A 25 0.31 -1.39 1.73
N LEU A 26 0.71 -2.49 2.37
CA LEU A 26 -0.17 -3.33 3.18
C LEU A 26 -0.76 -2.55 4.36
N ALA A 27 0.05 -1.76 5.06
CA ALA A 27 -0.39 -0.94 6.18
C ALA A 27 -1.46 0.08 5.76
N ILE A 28 -1.26 0.77 4.63
CA ILE A 28 -2.26 1.70 4.07
C ILE A 28 -3.57 0.97 3.74
N VAL A 29 -3.49 -0.19 3.09
CA VAL A 29 -4.67 -0.98 2.72
C VAL A 29 -5.46 -1.41 3.97
N MET A 30 -4.78 -1.93 4.99
CA MET A 30 -5.42 -2.34 6.24
C MET A 30 -6.08 -1.15 6.96
N PHE A 31 -5.40 0.00 6.99
CA PHE A 31 -5.95 1.21 7.60
C PHE A 31 -7.22 1.68 6.89
N LEU A 32 -7.21 1.75 5.56
CA LEU A 32 -8.39 2.14 4.77
C LEU A 32 -9.54 1.13 4.94
N ALA A 33 -9.24 -0.17 4.96
CA ALA A 33 -10.24 -1.20 5.21
C ALA A 33 -10.91 -1.02 6.59
N GLY A 34 -10.13 -0.68 7.62
CA GLY A 34 -10.65 -0.36 8.96
C GLY A 34 -11.55 0.87 8.98
N ILE A 35 -11.18 1.94 8.25
CA ILE A 35 -12.04 3.13 8.09
C ILE A 35 -13.37 2.75 7.42
N ILE A 36 -13.30 2.03 6.30
CA ILE A 36 -14.50 1.60 5.55
C ILE A 36 -15.41 0.75 6.45
N TRP A 37 -14.84 -0.21 7.19
CA TRP A 37 -15.59 -1.02 8.13
C TRP A 37 -16.27 -0.17 9.21
N LYS A 38 -15.55 0.80 9.78
CA LYS A 38 -16.11 1.67 10.81
C LYS A 38 -17.23 2.57 10.28
N LEU A 39 -17.10 3.06 9.06
CA LEU A 39 -18.16 3.82 8.41
C LEU A 39 -19.40 2.93 8.21
N ILE A 40 -19.23 1.70 7.71
CA ILE A 40 -20.33 0.74 7.56
C ILE A 40 -21.02 0.48 8.91
N ASP A 41 -20.24 0.19 9.96
CA ASP A 41 -20.76 -0.01 11.31
C ASP A 41 -21.60 1.19 11.80
N VAL A 42 -21.08 2.40 11.62
CA VAL A 42 -21.78 3.62 12.04
C VAL A 42 -23.05 3.87 11.24
N PHE A 43 -23.02 3.69 9.91
CA PHE A 43 -24.16 4.03 9.05
C PHE A 43 -25.24 2.95 8.96
N PHE A 44 -24.86 1.67 9.09
CA PHE A 44 -25.78 0.54 8.88
C PHE A 44 -26.11 -0.24 10.16
N ILE A 45 -25.22 -0.31 11.14
CA ILE A 45 -25.42 -1.13 12.36
C ILE A 45 -25.93 -0.27 13.52
N LYS A 46 -25.49 1.00 13.62
CA LYS A 46 -25.87 1.92 14.70
C LYS A 46 -27.01 2.89 14.35
N LYS A 47 -27.62 2.74 13.18
CA LYS A 47 -28.87 3.41 12.81
C LYS A 47 -30.05 2.49 13.10
#